data_AF-A0A0A9YW18-F1
#
_entry.id   AF-A0A0A9YW18-F1
#
_cell.length_a   1.000
_cell.length_b   1.000
_cell.length_c   1.000
_cell.angle_alpha   90.00
_cell.angle_beta   90.00
_cell.angle_gamma   90.00
#
_symmetry.space_group_name_H-M   'P 1'
#
loop_
_entity.id
_entity.type
_entity.pdbx_description
1 polymer ?
#
loop_
_entity_poly.entity_id
_entity_poly.type
_entity_poly.pdbx_seq_one_letter_code
_entity_poly.pdbx_strand_id
1 'polypeptide(L)'
;KFWTVLDFLIVFVSVFSLMIEENENLKVLRSLRTLRALRPLRAISRWQGMRIVVNALMYAIPSIFNVLLVCLVFWLIFSIMGVQFFGGKFFKCVDEDGERLPVEVVQNRDECLFKNYTWINSKITFDNVGNGYLALFQVATFEGWMEVMADAVDATGVDEQPQYEA
;
A
#
# COMPACT_ATOMS: atom_id res chain seq x y z
N LYS A 1 18.94 -27.14 4.01
CA LYS A 1 19.70 -25.89 3.81
C LYS A 1 18.90 -24.66 4.23
N PHE A 2 17.70 -24.40 3.68
CA PHE A 2 16.85 -23.26 4.06
C PHE A 2 16.62 -23.12 5.59
N TRP A 3 16.19 -24.19 6.24
CA TRP A 3 15.93 -24.20 7.70
C TRP A 3 17.15 -23.82 8.54
N THR A 4 18.34 -24.26 8.15
CA THR A 4 19.60 -23.93 8.83
C THR A 4 19.98 -22.46 8.63
N VAL A 5 19.72 -21.91 7.44
CA VAL A 5 19.96 -20.47 7.15
C VAL A 5 18.99 -19.59 7.94
N LEU A 6 17.73 -20.00 8.04
CA LEU A 6 16.72 -19.29 8.84
C LEU A 6 17.09 -19.30 10.34
N ASP A 7 17.49 -20.46 10.87
CA ASP A 7 17.96 -20.57 12.26
C ASP A 7 19.21 -19.70 12.50
N PHE A 8 20.17 -19.67 11.56
CA PHE A 8 21.36 -18.83 11.64
C PHE A 8 21.01 -17.33 11.64
N LEU A 9 20.10 -16.88 10.78
CA LEU A 9 19.66 -15.50 10.70
C LEU A 9 19.01 -15.04 12.01
N ILE A 10 18.14 -15.86 12.62
CA ILE A 10 17.49 -15.54 13.90
C ILE A 10 18.52 -15.35 15.02
N VAL A 11 19.53 -16.22 15.08
CA VAL A 11 20.63 -16.11 16.06
C VAL A 11 21.45 -14.86 15.78
N PHE A 12 21.81 -14.60 14.52
CA PHE A 12 22.57 -13.42 14.11
C PHE A 12 21.87 -12.11 14.50
N VAL A 13 20.58 -11.96 14.19
CA VAL A 13 19.79 -10.79 14.57
C VAL A 13 19.70 -10.62 16.09
N SER A 14 19.59 -11.74 16.82
CA SER A 14 19.55 -11.70 18.29
C SER A 14 20.88 -11.26 18.90
N VAL A 15 22.02 -11.71 18.36
CA VAL A 15 23.37 -11.32 18.81
C VAL A 15 23.64 -9.85 18.47
N PHE A 16 23.32 -9.42 17.24
CA PHE A 16 23.47 -8.02 16.84
C PHE A 16 22.64 -7.08 17.72
N SER A 17 21.41 -7.49 18.06
CA SER A 17 20.56 -6.72 18.97
C SER A 17 21.17 -6.52 20.37
N LEU A 18 22.02 -7.44 20.87
CA LEU A 18 22.69 -7.31 22.17
C LEU A 18 23.91 -6.38 22.08
N MET A 19 24.70 -6.49 21.01
CA MET A 19 25.88 -5.62 20.79
C MET A 19 25.53 -4.14 20.62
N ILE A 20 24.29 -3.85 20.21
CA ILE A 20 23.79 -2.49 19.98
C ILE A 20 23.29 -1.84 21.27
N GLU A 21 22.96 -2.60 22.32
CA GLU A 21 22.47 -2.05 23.60
C GLU A 21 23.52 -1.20 24.33
N GLU A 22 24.82 -1.36 24.02
CA GLU A 22 25.91 -0.58 24.62
C GLU A 22 26.18 0.77 23.94
N ASN A 23 25.57 1.05 22.77
CA ASN A 23 25.82 2.28 22.00
C ASN A 23 24.57 3.17 21.88
N GLU A 24 24.52 4.25 22.67
CA GLU A 24 23.37 5.17 22.71
C GLU A 24 23.10 5.95 21.40
N ASN A 25 24.09 6.03 20.50
CA ASN A 25 23.99 6.78 19.25
C ASN A 25 23.17 6.10 18.15
N LEU A 26 22.73 4.85 18.35
CA LEU A 26 22.07 4.04 17.31
C LEU A 26 20.55 3.95 17.51
N LYS A 27 19.87 5.11 17.50
CA LYS A 27 18.40 5.21 17.61
C LYS A 27 17.64 4.36 16.58
N VAL A 28 18.13 4.25 15.34
CA VAL A 28 17.52 3.45 14.26
C VAL A 28 17.49 1.95 14.59
N LEU A 29 18.49 1.47 15.32
CA LEU A 29 18.64 0.06 15.66
C LEU A 29 17.74 -0.36 16.84
N ARG A 30 17.01 0.59 17.46
CA ARG A 30 15.95 0.29 18.43
C ARG A 30 14.80 -0.49 17.78
N SER A 31 14.58 -0.32 16.47
CA SER A 31 13.60 -1.09 15.69
C SER A 31 13.99 -2.57 15.56
N LEU A 32 15.28 -2.93 15.58
CA LEU A 32 15.73 -4.34 15.50
C LEU A 32 15.24 -5.20 16.68
N ARG A 33 14.78 -4.58 17.77
CA ARG A 33 14.14 -5.29 18.89
C ARG A 33 12.84 -5.97 18.46
N THR A 34 12.10 -5.42 17.49
CA THR A 34 10.87 -6.03 16.96
C THR A 34 11.15 -7.33 16.21
N LEU A 35 12.35 -7.50 15.63
CA LEU A 35 12.74 -8.74 14.96
C LEU A 35 12.85 -9.94 15.91
N ARG A 36 12.94 -9.73 17.24
CA ARG A 36 12.81 -10.81 18.23
C ARG A 36 11.43 -11.50 18.17
N ALA A 37 10.41 -10.85 17.60
CA ALA A 37 9.10 -11.44 17.32
C ALA A 37 9.14 -12.56 16.26
N LEU A 38 10.25 -12.73 15.54
CA LEU A 38 10.45 -13.82 14.55
C LEU A 38 10.88 -15.16 15.19
N ARG A 39 11.17 -15.21 16.51
CA ARG A 39 11.54 -16.44 17.23
C ARG A 39 10.56 -17.62 17.03
N PRO A 40 9.22 -17.42 16.94
CA PRO A 40 8.28 -18.51 16.65
C PRO A 40 8.56 -19.25 15.33
N LEU A 41 9.23 -18.62 14.36
CA LEU A 41 9.62 -19.30 13.10
C LEU A 41 10.59 -20.47 13.34
N ARG A 42 11.39 -20.44 14.41
CA ARG A 42 12.23 -21.57 14.84
C ARG A 42 11.40 -22.76 15.34
N ALA A 43 10.20 -22.51 15.90
CA ALA A 43 9.31 -23.59 16.30
C ALA A 43 8.75 -24.32 15.06
N ILE A 44 8.47 -23.58 13.98
CA ILE A 44 8.00 -24.13 12.70
C ILE A 44 9.01 -25.13 12.11
N SER A 45 10.31 -24.84 12.20
CA SER A 45 11.36 -25.74 11.70
C SER A 45 11.46 -27.05 12.48
N ARG A 46 11.09 -27.04 13.76
CA ARG A 46 11.08 -28.20 14.65
C ARG A 46 9.84 -29.08 14.52
N TRP A 47 8.69 -28.50 14.18
CA TRP A 47 7.42 -29.23 14.12
C TRP A 47 7.28 -29.90 12.76
N GLN A 48 7.37 -31.22 12.73
CA GLN A 48 7.37 -32.01 11.49
C GLN A 48 6.12 -31.75 10.62
N GLY A 49 4.93 -31.58 11.23
CA GLY A 49 3.70 -31.27 10.50
C GLY A 49 3.74 -29.92 9.76
N MET A 50 4.16 -28.84 10.42
CA MET A 50 4.25 -27.52 9.79
C MET A 50 5.36 -27.45 8.72
N ARG A 51 6.46 -28.19 8.93
CA ARG A 51 7.56 -28.27 7.97
C ARG A 51 7.13 -28.84 6.61
N ILE A 52 6.19 -29.79 6.59
CA ILE A 52 5.67 -30.38 5.34
C ILE A 52 4.91 -29.31 4.54
N VAL A 53 4.05 -28.55 5.20
CA VAL A 53 3.26 -27.47 4.57
C VAL A 53 4.17 -26.39 3.99
N VAL A 54 5.15 -25.92 4.76
CA VAL A 54 6.09 -24.88 4.29
C VAL A 54 6.94 -25.38 3.13
N ASN A 55 7.43 -26.63 3.17
CA ASN A 55 8.18 -27.18 2.04
C ASN A 55 7.30 -27.25 0.78
N ALA A 56 6.03 -27.66 0.90
CA ALA A 56 5.09 -27.69 -0.22
C ALA A 56 4.87 -26.29 -0.81
N LEU A 57 4.71 -25.25 0.02
CA LEU A 57 4.61 -23.87 -0.43
C LEU A 57 5.89 -23.42 -1.16
N MET A 58 7.07 -23.71 -0.60
CA MET A 58 8.36 -23.36 -1.22
C MET A 58 8.53 -23.96 -2.62
N TYR A 59 8.02 -25.18 -2.85
CA TYR A 59 8.03 -25.79 -4.18
C TYR A 59 7.08 -25.09 -5.17
N ALA A 60 5.99 -24.49 -4.69
CA ALA A 60 5.03 -23.76 -5.53
C ALA A 60 5.49 -22.33 -5.90
N ILE A 61 6.35 -21.70 -5.09
CA ILE A 61 6.80 -20.30 -5.28
C ILE A 61 7.30 -20.00 -6.71
N PRO A 62 8.18 -20.81 -7.34
CA PRO A 62 8.68 -20.50 -8.69
C PRO A 62 7.58 -20.45 -9.74
N SER A 63 6.58 -21.33 -9.62
CA SER A 63 5.42 -21.35 -10.53
C SER A 63 4.52 -20.14 -10.30
N ILE A 64 4.25 -19.81 -9.03
CA ILE A 64 3.46 -18.62 -8.66
C ILE A 64 4.14 -17.34 -9.17
N PHE A 65 5.48 -17.26 -9.09
CA PHE A 65 6.23 -16.09 -9.55
C PHE A 65 6.06 -15.84 -11.05
N ASN A 66 5.99 -16.89 -11.87
CA ASN A 66 5.73 -16.74 -13.31
C ASN A 66 4.35 -16.12 -13.58
N VAL A 67 3.32 -16.59 -12.88
CA VAL A 67 1.95 -16.04 -12.99
C VAL A 67 1.90 -14.61 -12.48
N LEU A 68 2.53 -14.35 -11.33
CA LEU A 68 2.60 -13.02 -10.73
C LEU A 68 3.25 -12.00 -11.69
N LEU A 69 4.33 -12.38 -12.38
CA LEU A 69 5.02 -11.50 -13.33
C LEU A 69 4.08 -11.11 -14.49
N VAL A 70 3.34 -12.07 -15.04
CA VAL A 70 2.35 -11.79 -16.10
C VAL A 70 1.23 -10.87 -15.57
N CYS A 71 0.72 -11.13 -14.37
CA CYS A 71 -0.29 -10.28 -13.74
C CYS A 71 0.22 -8.85 -13.52
N LEU A 72 1.47 -8.68 -13.06
CA LEU A 72 2.09 -7.37 -12.87
C LEU A 72 2.19 -6.61 -14.20
N VAL A 73 2.63 -7.26 -15.28
CA VAL A 73 2.68 -6.61 -16.60
C VAL A 73 1.29 -6.19 -17.07
N PHE A 74 0.27 -7.01 -16.86
CA PHE A 74 -1.10 -6.66 -17.22
C PHE A 74 -1.61 -5.48 -16.40
N TRP A 75 -1.41 -5.50 -15.07
CA TRP A 75 -1.77 -4.40 -14.17
C TRP A 75 -1.01 -3.11 -14.47
N LEU A 76 0.23 -3.20 -14.98
CA LEU A 76 1.00 -2.03 -15.41
C LEU A 76 0.25 -1.24 -16.48
N ILE A 77 -0.34 -1.93 -17.46
CA ILE A 77 -1.07 -1.29 -18.57
C ILE A 77 -2.27 -0.52 -18.01
N PHE A 78 -3.09 -1.16 -17.15
CA PHE A 78 -4.23 -0.48 -16.51
C PHE A 78 -3.82 0.64 -15.58
N SER A 79 -2.69 0.49 -14.88
CA SER A 79 -2.19 1.53 -13.99
C SER A 79 -1.76 2.76 -14.80
N ILE A 80 -1.03 2.57 -15.91
CA ILE A 80 -0.65 3.67 -16.82
C ILE A 80 -1.90 4.33 -17.40
N MET A 81 -2.88 3.56 -17.87
CA MET A 81 -4.14 4.12 -18.37
C MET A 81 -4.86 4.92 -17.28
N GLY A 82 -4.96 4.38 -16.07
CA GLY A 82 -5.56 5.06 -14.92
C GLY A 82 -4.87 6.38 -14.60
N VAL A 83 -3.54 6.41 -14.63
CA VAL A 83 -2.76 7.65 -14.42
C VAL A 83 -3.06 8.70 -15.49
N GLN A 84 -3.20 8.30 -16.76
CA GLN A 84 -3.55 9.24 -17.84
C GLN A 84 -4.96 9.79 -17.71
N PHE A 85 -5.92 8.99 -17.24
CA PHE A 85 -7.32 9.42 -17.13
C PHE A 85 -7.61 10.20 -15.84
N PHE A 86 -7.04 9.76 -14.72
CA PHE A 86 -7.43 10.19 -13.37
C PHE A 86 -6.30 10.86 -12.57
N GLY A 87 -5.10 10.98 -13.12
CA GLY A 87 -3.97 11.63 -12.44
C GLY A 87 -4.30 13.07 -12.08
N GLY A 88 -4.22 13.42 -10.79
CA GLY A 88 -4.52 14.75 -10.28
C GLY A 88 -6.00 15.11 -10.19
N LYS A 89 -6.93 14.16 -10.44
CA LYS A 89 -8.37 14.44 -10.47
C LYS A 89 -9.15 13.95 -9.25
N PHE A 90 -8.51 13.23 -8.33
CA PHE A 90 -9.15 12.69 -7.12
C PHE A 90 -9.10 13.67 -5.95
N PHE A 91 -8.83 14.94 -6.23
CA PHE A 91 -8.85 15.98 -5.22
C PHE A 91 -10.26 16.50 -5.01
N LYS A 92 -10.55 16.91 -3.78
CA LYS A 92 -11.85 17.48 -3.38
C LYS A 92 -11.68 18.52 -2.30
N CYS A 93 -12.53 19.54 -2.35
CA CYS A 93 -12.68 20.51 -1.29
C CYS A 93 -13.57 19.94 -0.18
N VAL A 94 -13.08 19.99 1.06
CA VAL A 94 -13.83 19.57 2.25
C VAL A 94 -13.91 20.70 3.29
N ASP A 95 -14.97 20.68 4.07
CA ASP A 95 -15.20 21.61 5.17
C ASP A 95 -14.37 21.26 6.44
N GLU A 96 -14.64 21.95 7.55
CA GLU A 96 -13.97 21.71 8.84
C GLU A 96 -14.35 20.35 9.47
N ASP A 97 -15.52 19.82 9.13
CA ASP A 97 -16.02 18.51 9.59
C ASP A 97 -15.49 17.35 8.72
N GLY A 98 -14.89 17.66 7.56
CA GLY A 98 -14.32 16.72 6.61
C GLY A 98 -15.30 16.25 5.53
N GLU A 99 -16.44 16.92 5.40
CA GLU A 99 -17.47 16.59 4.41
C GLU A 99 -17.18 17.29 3.07
N ARG A 100 -17.46 16.58 1.96
CA ARG A 100 -17.23 17.13 0.60
C ARG A 100 -18.26 18.22 0.31
N LEU A 101 -17.77 19.38 -0.12
CA LEU A 101 -18.62 20.50 -0.53
C LEU A 101 -19.23 20.26 -1.93
N PRO A 102 -20.49 20.69 -2.17
CA PRO A 102 -21.12 20.57 -3.48
C PRO A 102 -20.58 21.63 -4.46
N VAL A 103 -20.65 21.32 -5.76
CA VAL A 103 -20.05 22.14 -6.84
C VAL A 103 -20.68 23.54 -6.95
N GLU A 104 -21.92 23.69 -6.52
CA GLU A 104 -22.61 24.99 -6.48
C GLU A 104 -21.98 25.98 -5.49
N VAL A 105 -21.27 25.47 -4.47
CA VAL A 105 -20.61 26.29 -3.44
C VAL A 105 -19.15 26.53 -3.79
N VAL A 106 -18.45 25.55 -4.37
CA VAL A 106 -17.03 25.66 -4.77
C VAL A 106 -16.83 24.96 -6.09
N GLN A 107 -16.36 25.69 -7.11
CA GLN A 107 -16.14 25.11 -8.44
C GLN A 107 -14.70 24.62 -8.63
N ASN A 108 -13.71 25.30 -8.04
CA ASN A 108 -12.30 25.04 -8.27
C ASN A 108 -11.48 25.11 -6.98
N ARG A 109 -10.26 24.58 -7.03
CA ARG A 109 -9.30 24.62 -5.93
C ARG A 109 -9.03 26.03 -5.40
N ASP A 110 -8.87 27.02 -6.28
CA ASP A 110 -8.57 28.40 -5.87
C ASP A 110 -9.72 29.00 -5.05
N GLU A 111 -10.96 28.70 -5.42
CA GLU A 111 -12.15 29.13 -4.68
C GLU A 111 -12.25 28.41 -3.31
N CYS A 112 -11.90 27.12 -3.26
CA CYS A 112 -11.80 26.36 -2.01
C CYS A 112 -10.86 27.05 -1.02
N LEU A 113 -9.65 27.40 -1.47
CA LEU A 113 -8.63 28.03 -0.64
C LEU A 113 -8.98 29.48 -0.29
N PHE A 114 -9.61 30.23 -1.21
CA PHE A 114 -10.07 31.59 -0.95
C PHE A 114 -11.14 31.64 0.15
N LYS A 115 -12.03 30.65 0.20
CA LYS A 115 -13.06 30.50 1.24
C LYS A 115 -12.54 29.84 2.52
N ASN A 116 -11.23 29.61 2.62
CA ASN A 116 -10.55 29.03 3.78
C ASN A 116 -10.96 27.58 4.09
N TYR A 117 -11.32 26.81 3.06
CA TYR A 117 -11.56 25.37 3.16
C TYR A 117 -10.29 24.57 2.84
N THR A 118 -10.34 23.24 3.03
CA THR A 118 -9.19 22.38 2.79
C THR A 118 -9.34 21.57 1.50
N TRP A 119 -8.32 21.65 0.65
CA TRP A 119 -8.24 20.88 -0.58
C TRP A 119 -7.42 19.62 -0.34
N ILE A 120 -8.09 18.47 -0.29
CA ILE A 120 -7.47 17.19 0.06
C ILE A 120 -7.53 16.21 -1.10
N ASN A 121 -6.57 15.29 -1.13
CA ASN A 121 -6.57 14.18 -2.07
C ASN A 121 -7.18 12.93 -1.41
N SER A 122 -7.80 12.06 -2.18
CA SER A 122 -8.20 10.74 -1.71
C SER A 122 -6.99 9.89 -1.28
N LYS A 123 -7.22 8.91 -0.41
CA LYS A 123 -6.14 8.06 0.12
C LYS A 123 -5.55 7.12 -0.94
N ILE A 124 -6.39 6.69 -1.88
CA ILE A 124 -6.04 5.78 -2.97
C ILE A 124 -6.32 6.52 -4.27
N THR A 125 -5.29 6.72 -5.10
CA THR A 125 -5.34 7.61 -6.27
C THR A 125 -4.60 7.01 -7.46
N PHE A 126 -4.70 7.69 -8.60
CA PHE A 126 -3.95 7.38 -9.82
C PHE A 126 -2.89 8.44 -10.14
N ASP A 127 -2.35 9.16 -9.15
CA ASP A 127 -1.34 10.20 -9.42
C ASP A 127 0.00 9.63 -9.91
N ASN A 128 0.30 8.39 -9.55
CA ASN A 128 1.51 7.67 -9.96
C ASN A 128 1.18 6.20 -10.20
N VAL A 129 2.01 5.53 -11.01
CA VAL A 129 1.83 4.11 -11.34
C VAL A 129 1.76 3.24 -10.08
N GLY A 130 2.58 3.52 -9.06
CA GLY A 130 2.57 2.78 -7.79
C GLY A 130 1.24 2.87 -7.03
N ASN A 131 0.65 4.07 -6.96
CA ASN A 131 -0.67 4.25 -6.35
C ASN A 131 -1.77 3.58 -7.21
N GLY A 132 -1.64 3.64 -8.54
CA GLY A 132 -2.52 2.91 -9.45
C GLY A 132 -2.49 1.39 -9.25
N TYR A 133 -1.33 0.81 -8.91
CA TYR A 133 -1.25 -0.61 -8.53
C TYR A 133 -2.01 -0.93 -7.24
N LEU A 134 -1.93 -0.05 -6.23
CA LEU A 134 -2.68 -0.21 -4.99
C LEU A 134 -4.19 -0.07 -5.22
N ALA A 135 -4.60 0.87 -6.07
CA ALA A 135 -5.99 1.05 -6.46
C ALA A 135 -6.53 -0.19 -7.20
N LEU A 136 -5.78 -0.70 -8.19
CA LEU A 136 -6.16 -1.91 -8.93
C LEU A 136 -6.21 -3.14 -8.02
N PHE A 137 -5.31 -3.24 -7.03
CA PHE A 137 -5.36 -4.31 -6.04
C PHE A 137 -6.66 -4.27 -5.23
N GLN A 138 -7.06 -3.11 -4.72
CA GLN A 138 -8.33 -2.94 -3.98
C GLN A 138 -9.57 -3.27 -4.81
N VAL A 139 -9.58 -2.83 -6.07
CA VAL A 139 -10.67 -3.15 -7.01
C VAL A 139 -10.70 -4.65 -7.30
N ALA A 140 -9.54 -5.29 -7.50
CA ALA A 140 -9.45 -6.72 -7.77
C ALA A 140 -9.85 -7.61 -6.57
N THR A 141 -9.61 -7.16 -5.33
CA THR A 141 -10.03 -7.88 -4.11
C THR A 141 -11.46 -7.55 -3.69
N PHE A 142 -12.11 -6.59 -4.35
CA PHE A 142 -13.41 -6.05 -3.96
C PHE A 142 -13.45 -5.50 -2.52
N GLU A 143 -12.32 -4.97 -2.04
CA GLU A 143 -12.22 -4.30 -0.74
C GLU A 143 -11.84 -2.83 -0.94
N GLY A 144 -12.71 -1.90 -0.53
CA GLY A 144 -12.48 -0.46 -0.73
C GLY A 144 -12.75 0.06 -2.15
N TRP A 145 -13.16 -0.82 -3.07
CA TRP A 145 -13.38 -0.48 -4.49
C TRP A 145 -14.43 0.61 -4.72
N MET A 146 -15.43 0.72 -3.85
CA MET A 146 -16.53 1.69 -3.99
C MET A 146 -16.01 3.12 -3.90
N GLU A 147 -15.05 3.40 -3.00
CA GLU A 147 -14.46 4.73 -2.86
C GLU A 147 -13.70 5.13 -4.13
N VAL A 148 -12.89 4.20 -4.66
CA VAL A 148 -12.12 4.41 -5.90
C VAL A 148 -13.04 4.61 -7.10
N MET A 149 -14.12 3.83 -7.21
CA MET A 149 -15.08 3.98 -8.31
C MET A 149 -15.90 5.26 -8.18
N ALA A 150 -16.32 5.65 -6.98
CA ALA A 150 -17.04 6.91 -6.77
C ALA A 150 -16.17 8.12 -7.13
N ASP A 151 -14.93 8.16 -6.65
CA ASP A 151 -13.99 9.23 -7.01
C ASP A 151 -13.67 9.24 -8.53
N ALA A 152 -13.67 8.07 -9.19
CA ALA A 152 -13.46 7.98 -10.63
C ALA A 152 -14.66 8.43 -11.47
N VAL A 153 -15.89 8.13 -11.03
CA VAL A 153 -17.13 8.55 -11.69
C VAL A 153 -17.34 10.05 -11.56
N ASP A 154 -17.01 10.61 -10.39
CA ASP A 154 -17.20 12.04 -10.14
C ASP A 154 -16.03 12.91 -10.64
N ALA A 155 -14.99 12.30 -11.19
CA ALA A 155 -13.79 12.99 -11.64
C ALA A 155 -14.06 13.87 -12.87
N THR A 156 -13.80 15.17 -12.73
CA THR A 156 -13.93 16.17 -13.79
C THR A 156 -12.56 16.52 -14.40
N GLY A 157 -12.04 17.70 -14.08
CA GLY A 157 -10.73 18.21 -14.48
C GLY A 157 -9.72 18.21 -13.34
N VAL A 158 -8.49 18.64 -13.66
CA VAL A 158 -7.45 18.89 -12.65
C VAL A 158 -7.74 20.25 -12.00
N ASP A 159 -7.66 20.30 -10.67
CA ASP A 159 -8.00 21.47 -9.84
C ASP A 159 -9.48 21.94 -9.94
N GLU A 160 -10.35 21.13 -10.54
CA GLU A 160 -11.80 21.34 -10.57
C GLU A 160 -12.47 20.49 -9.48
N GLN A 161 -13.55 21.00 -8.87
CA GLN A 161 -14.30 20.23 -7.88
C GLN A 161 -15.03 19.07 -8.60
N PRO A 162 -14.93 17.83 -8.08
CA PRO A 162 -15.64 16.71 -8.67
C PRO A 162 -17.16 16.94 -8.63
N GLN A 163 -17.87 16.48 -9.65
CA GLN A 163 -19.31 16.61 -9.80
C GLN A 163 -19.95 15.23 -9.78
N TYR A 164 -21.06 15.08 -9.06
CA TYR A 164 -21.75 13.78 -8.97
C TYR A 164 -22.27 13.34 -10.34
N GLU A 165 -21.82 12.16 -10.82
CA GLU A 165 -22.22 11.56 -12.11
C GLU A 165 -21.99 12.48 -13.34
N ALA A 166 -20.80 13.09 -13.43
CA ALA A 166 -20.39 13.97 -14.53
C ALA A 166 -20.26 13.28 -15.91
#